data_AF-K9YE43-F1
#
_entry.id   AF-K9YE43-F1
#
_cell.length_a   1.000
_cell.length_b   1.000
_cell.length_c   1.000
_cell.angle_alpha   90.00
_cell.angle_beta   90.00
_cell.angle_gamma   90.00
#
_symmetry.space_group_name_H-M   'P 1'
#
loop_
_entity.id
_entity.type
_entity.pdbx_description
1 polymer ?
#
loop_
_entity_poly.entity_id
_entity_poly.type
_entity_poly.pdbx_seq_one_letter_code
_entity_poly.pdbx_strand_id
1 'polypeptide(L)' 'MKNTTPDPAEPMGEVTIVNDFLPSPEELVPKKNTVRVTMEFTRESIEFFKREAERHNASYQAMIRNLVDAYAKQQQDG' A
#
# COMPACT_ATOMS: atom_id res chain seq x y z
N MET A 1 -12.51 6.64 34.53
CA MET A 1 -13.12 5.33 34.22
C MET A 1 -12.14 4.26 34.69
N LYS A 2 -12.59 3.26 35.44
CA LYS A 2 -11.71 2.26 36.08
C LYS A 2 -11.36 1.17 35.06
N ASN A 3 -10.08 0.99 34.75
CA ASN A 3 -9.60 -0.16 33.97
C ASN A 3 -9.43 -1.33 34.93
N THR A 4 -10.39 -2.26 34.92
CA THR A 4 -10.34 -3.46 35.76
C THR A 4 -9.96 -4.65 34.87
N THR A 5 -8.80 -5.24 35.15
CA THR A 5 -8.39 -6.53 34.59
C THR A 5 -9.40 -7.59 35.08
N PRO A 6 -10.02 -8.39 34.19
CA PRO A 6 -10.95 -9.44 34.60
C PRO A 6 -10.26 -10.45 35.54
N ASP A 7 -10.98 -10.88 36.58
CA ASP A 7 -10.55 -11.92 37.51
C ASP A 7 -10.49 -13.27 36.76
N PRO A 8 -9.34 -13.97 36.74
CA PRO A 8 -9.20 -15.27 36.07
C PRO A 8 -10.17 -16.36 36.54
N ALA A 9 -10.84 -16.16 37.69
CA ALA A 9 -11.75 -17.13 38.28
C ALA A 9 -13.19 -17.07 37.75
N GLU A 10 -13.57 -16.05 36.96
CA GLU A 10 -14.90 -16.02 36.34
C GLU A 10 -14.97 -16.96 35.13
N PRO A 11 -15.94 -17.90 35.06
CA PRO A 11 -16.07 -18.79 33.93
C PRO A 11 -16.46 -17.96 32.70
N MET A 12 -15.55 -17.90 31.72
CA MET A 12 -15.85 -17.37 30.39
C MET A 12 -17.07 -18.14 29.85
N GLY A 13 -18.07 -17.44 29.32
CA GLY A 13 -19.30 -18.05 28.77
C GLY A 13 -19.02 -18.97 27.57
N GLU A 14 -20.03 -19.26 26.74
CA GLU A 14 -19.81 -20.07 25.54
C GLU A 14 -18.80 -19.41 24.58
N VAL A 15 -17.56 -19.90 24.58
CA VAL A 15 -16.49 -19.44 23.68
C VAL A 15 -16.52 -20.29 22.41
N THR A 16 -16.61 -19.64 21.25
CA THR A 16 -16.38 -20.30 19.96
C THR A 16 -14.90 -20.19 19.62
N ILE A 17 -14.20 -21.33 19.52
CA ILE A 17 -12.81 -21.36 19.05
C ILE A 17 -12.84 -21.14 17.54
N VAL A 18 -12.28 -20.02 17.10
CA VAL A 18 -12.08 -19.73 15.68
C VAL A 18 -10.63 -20.02 15.33
N ASN A 19 -10.40 -20.79 14.28
CA ASN A 19 -9.05 -21.01 13.75
C ASN A 19 -8.48 -19.69 13.26
N ASP A 20 -7.18 -19.44 13.43
CA ASP A 20 -6.54 -18.26 12.87
C ASP A 20 -6.72 -18.25 11.34
N PHE A 21 -7.51 -17.29 10.85
CA PHE A 21 -7.87 -17.14 9.43
C PHE A 21 -7.23 -15.89 8.83
N LEU A 22 -6.32 -15.23 9.54
CA LEU A 22 -5.61 -14.10 8.96
C LEU A 22 -4.63 -14.64 7.91
N PRO A 23 -4.76 -14.19 6.64
CA PRO A 23 -3.73 -14.46 5.65
C PRO A 23 -2.42 -13.85 6.15
N SER A 24 -1.31 -14.48 5.80
CA SER A 24 0.00 -13.97 6.16
C SER A 24 0.18 -12.53 5.63
N PRO A 25 0.99 -11.67 6.30
CA PRO A 25 1.23 -10.31 5.83
C PRO A 25 1.65 -10.21 4.36
N GLU A 26 2.29 -11.26 3.83
CA GLU A 26 2.75 -11.38 2.46
C GLU A 26 1.62 -11.63 1.45
N GLU A 27 0.54 -12.28 1.89
CA GLU A 27 -0.68 -12.53 1.11
C GLU A 27 -1.64 -11.33 1.14
N LEU A 28 -1.52 -10.48 2.16
CA LEU A 28 -2.27 -9.22 2.27
C LEU A 28 -1.78 -8.15 1.28
N VAL A 29 -0.57 -8.28 0.73
CA VAL A 29 -0.01 -7.30 -0.22
C VAL A 29 -0.12 -7.84 -1.64
N PRO A 30 -0.96 -7.26 -2.51
CA PRO A 30 -1.00 -7.64 -3.91
C PRO A 30 0.37 -7.43 -4.55
N LYS A 31 1.03 -8.51 -4.97
CA LYS A 31 2.28 -8.43 -5.73
C LYS A 31 1.98 -7.78 -7.09
N LYS A 32 2.37 -6.52 -7.26
CA LYS A 32 2.25 -5.84 -8.56
C LYS A 32 3.19 -6.52 -9.56
N ASN A 33 2.65 -6.96 -10.69
CA ASN A 33 3.43 -7.52 -11.79
C ASN A 33 4.14 -6.37 -12.54
N THR A 34 5.34 -6.01 -12.11
CA THR A 34 6.10 -4.88 -12.67
C THR A 34 7.32 -5.34 -13.46
N VAL A 35 7.54 -4.73 -14.63
CA VAL A 35 8.76 -4.92 -15.44
C VAL A 35 9.69 -3.73 -15.23
N ARG A 36 10.99 -3.99 -15.02
CA ARG A 36 12.00 -2.93 -14.91
C ARG A 36 12.45 -2.47 -16.29
N VAL A 37 12.41 -1.17 -16.52
CA VAL A 37 12.90 -0.52 -17.74
C VAL A 37 13.93 0.55 -17.39
N THR A 38 14.92 0.75 -18.25
CA THR A 38 15.88 1.86 -18.14
C THR A 38 15.57 2.85 -19.26
N MET A 39 15.33 4.11 -18.90
CA MET A 39 14.99 5.17 -19.84
C MET A 39 15.54 6.51 -19.33
N GLU A 40 15.78 7.44 -20.25
CA GLU A 40 16.24 8.78 -19.92
C GLU A 40 15.07 9.74 -19.79
N PHE A 41 15.19 10.69 -18.87
CA PHE A 41 14.25 11.79 -18.68
C PHE A 41 15.02 13.11 -18.68
N THR A 42 14.35 14.20 -19.07
CA THR A 42 14.94 15.54 -18.93
C THR A 42 15.15 15.88 -17.46
N ARG A 43 16.17 16.69 -17.17
CA ARG A 43 16.45 17.15 -15.80
C ARG A 43 15.26 17.89 -15.21
N GLU A 44 14.62 18.74 -16.01
CA GLU A 44 13.47 19.56 -15.63
C GLU A 44 12.29 18.68 -15.18
N SER A 45 12.04 17.58 -15.89
CA SER A 45 10.97 16.63 -15.57
C SER A 45 11.24 15.93 -14.23
N ILE A 46 12.47 15.46 -14.01
CA ILE A 46 12.85 14.81 -12.75
C ILE A 46 12.75 15.78 -11.57
N GLU A 47 13.24 17.00 -11.73
CA GLU A 47 13.15 18.02 -10.67
C GLU A 47 11.71 18.41 -10.36
N PHE A 48 10.81 18.42 -11.34
CA PHE A 48 9.38 18.58 -11.10
C PHE A 48 8.83 17.48 -10.19
N PHE A 49 9.06 16.20 -10.54
CA PHE A 49 8.54 15.09 -9.75
C PHE A 49 9.15 14.99 -8.36
N LYS A 50 10.42 15.36 -8.18
CA LYS A 50 11.05 15.42 -6.84
C LYS A 50 10.35 16.45 -5.95
N ARG A 51 10.12 17.67 -6.44
CA ARG A 51 9.43 18.72 -5.68
C ARG A 51 8.00 18.32 -5.31
N GLU A 52 7.27 17.72 -6.23
CA GLU A 52 5.92 17.23 -5.93
C GLU A 52 5.95 16.06 -4.93
N ALA A 53 6.88 15.12 -5.07
CA ALA A 53 7.03 14.00 -4.15
C ALA A 53 7.28 14.47 -2.70
N GLU A 54 8.12 15.50 -2.51
CA GLU A 54 8.34 16.12 -1.20
C GLU A 54 7.06 16.75 -0.64
N ARG A 55 6.29 17.47 -1.48
CA ARG A 55 5.03 18.11 -1.08
C ARG A 55 3.97 17.12 -0.63
N HIS A 56 3.89 15.96 -1.29
CA HIS A 56 2.87 14.95 -1.05
C HIS A 56 3.35 13.79 -0.17
N ASN A 57 4.56 13.87 0.40
CA ASN A 57 5.21 12.80 1.17
C ASN A 57 5.15 11.43 0.45
N ALA A 58 5.51 11.45 -0.84
CA ALA A 58 5.42 10.32 -1.74
C ALA A 58 6.77 10.02 -2.42
N SER A 59 6.85 8.92 -3.19
CA SER A 59 8.01 8.62 -4.03
C SER A 59 7.84 9.23 -5.42
N TYR A 60 8.85 9.97 -5.90
CA TYR A 60 8.85 10.51 -7.26
C TYR A 60 8.79 9.39 -8.32
N GLN A 61 9.42 8.23 -8.06
CA GLN A 61 9.32 7.06 -8.94
C GLN A 61 7.88 6.53 -9.01
N ALA A 62 7.18 6.49 -7.86
CA ALA A 62 5.78 6.08 -7.82
C ALA A 62 4.89 7.05 -8.59
N MET A 63 5.15 8.36 -8.51
CA MET A 63 4.43 9.37 -9.29
C MET A 63 4.63 9.18 -10.79
N ILE A 64 5.87 8.98 -11.25
CA ILE A 64 6.18 8.71 -12.66
C ILE A 64 5.48 7.44 -13.13
N ARG A 65 5.57 6.35 -12.35
CA ARG A 65 4.89 5.09 -12.68
C ARG A 65 3.38 5.30 -12.84
N ASN A 66 2.74 5.96 -11.87
CA ASN A 66 1.30 6.18 -11.90
C ASN A 66 0.87 7.05 -13.09
N LEU A 67 1.70 8.02 -13.50
CA LEU A 67 1.45 8.82 -14.70
C LEU A 67 1.46 7.94 -15.97
N VAL A 68 2.46 7.07 -16.11
CA VAL A 68 2.56 6.15 -17.25
C VAL A 68 1.38 5.17 -17.26
N ASP A 69 1.03 4.60 -16.11
CA ASP A 69 -0.11 3.68 -15.97
C ASP A 69 -1.43 4.36 -16.37
N ALA A 70 -1.64 5.61 -15.92
CA ALA A 70 -2.85 6.37 -16.23
C ALA A 70 -2.95 6.71 -17.73
N TYR A 71 -1.85 7.14 -18.34
CA TYR A 71 -1.80 7.42 -19.77
C TYR A 71 -2.08 6.16 -20.61
N ALA A 72 -1.42 5.04 -20.30
CA ALA A 72 -1.61 3.79 -21.02
C ALA A 72 -3.06 3.29 -20.92
N LYS A 73 -3.64 3.33 -19.71
CA LYS A 73 -5.04 2.96 -19.49
C LYS A 73 -5.99 3.79 -20.36
N GLN A 74 -5.79 5.11 -20.40
CA GLN A 74 -6.61 6.00 -21.20
C GLN A 74 -6.55 5.68 -22.71
N GLN A 75 -5.40 5.21 -23.22
CA GLN A 75 -5.24 4.87 -24.64
C GLN A 75 -5.72 3.45 -24.99
N GLN A 76 -5.79 2.55 -24.00
CA GLN A 76 -6.31 1.19 -24.19
C GLN A 76 -7.83 1.11 -24.11
N ASP A 77 -8.45 2.01 -23.36
CA ASP A 77 -9.90 2.09 -23.17
C ASP A 77 -10.61 2.91 -24.28
N GLY A 78 -9.87 3.38 -25.29
CA GLY A 78 -10.36 4.21 -26.41
C GLY A 78 -10.33 3.53 -27.78
#